data_AF-A0AB38YSB6-F1
#
_entry.id   AF-A0AB38YSB6-F1
#
_cell.length_a   1.000
_cell.length_b   1.000
_cell.length_c   1.000
_cell.angle_alpha   90.00
_cell.angle_beta   90.00
_cell.angle_gamma   90.00
#
_symmetry.space_group_name_H-M   'P 1'
#
loop_
_entity.id
_entity.type
_entity.pdbx_description
1 polymer ?
#
loop_
_entity_poly.entity_id
_entity_poly.type
_entity_poly.pdbx_seq_one_letter_code
_entity_poly.pdbx_strand_id
1 'polypeptide(L)'
;MIILIILGFIAVAVTLTLFMSYELRFKAKQWLQTLLPQSKHKIQHAKTMVQRMHAASSSQQLQSQWHLQQWWILIAGLLLFSSVLVFAFTRPVSSSKIEAEYLKEVDPQIYTLLNGEMLTPPPEVDQSLIEAAIVEANQLEQQYASSRPAEPSITAEAEGIGHHSLIMDTQFVDRKWDKMNPRYKQRLLMVFKIMKERHGYELVLLEGYRSPERQNFLSGNPNTTRARGYQSYHQFGLAADVAFKRNGKVVISERDPWAMRGYQLYGEVAESVGLTWGGRWKSIQDYGHTEYRMPGLKKTKEMAEQLIAEGQLSASDSNS
;
A
#
# COMPACT_ATOMS: atom_id res chain seq x y z
N MET A 1 17.89 28.26 -7.53
CA MET A 1 16.77 27.32 -7.81
C MET A 1 15.83 27.88 -8.87
N ILE A 2 15.16 29.01 -8.63
CA ILE A 2 14.24 29.64 -9.61
C ILE A 2 14.93 29.94 -10.95
N ILE A 3 16.14 30.50 -10.93
CA ILE A 3 16.92 30.79 -12.15
C ILE A 3 17.22 29.52 -12.97
N LEU A 4 17.55 28.41 -12.30
CA LEU A 4 17.83 27.12 -12.95
C LEU A 4 16.58 26.52 -13.60
N ILE A 5 15.43 26.64 -12.92
CA ILE A 5 14.13 26.20 -13.46
C ILE A 5 13.73 27.04 -14.67
N ILE A 6 13.89 28.37 -14.60
CA ILE A 6 13.62 29.28 -15.72
C ILE A 6 14.51 28.94 -16.91
N LEU A 7 15.81 28.72 -16.70
CA LEU A 7 16.73 28.34 -17.76
C LEU A 7 16.36 26.98 -18.38
N GLY A 8 15.89 26.02 -17.57
CA GLY A 8 15.38 24.73 -18.05
C GLY A 8 14.14 24.86 -18.94
N PHE A 9 13.15 25.65 -18.52
CA PHE A 9 11.95 25.91 -19.32
C PHE A 9 12.26 26.63 -20.63
N ILE A 10 13.18 27.60 -20.61
CA ILE A 10 13.62 28.29 -21.83
C ILE A 10 14.30 27.29 -22.78
N ALA A 11 15.16 26.40 -22.29
CA ALA A 11 15.84 25.41 -23.11
C ALA A 11 14.85 24.45 -23.79
N VAL A 12 13.84 23.95 -23.06
CA VAL A 12 12.80 23.06 -23.57
C VAL A 12 11.91 23.77 -24.60
N ALA A 13 11.50 25.02 -24.33
CA ALA A 13 10.71 25.81 -25.26
C ALA A 13 11.46 26.08 -26.58
N VAL A 14 12.76 26.39 -26.50
CA VAL A 14 13.62 26.59 -27.67
C VAL A 14 13.80 25.29 -28.46
N THR A 15 13.96 24.15 -27.80
CA THR A 15 14.08 22.85 -28.50
C THR A 15 12.78 22.46 -29.19
N LEU A 16 11.63 22.63 -28.55
CA LEU A 16 10.33 22.34 -29.15
C LEU A 16 10.02 23.25 -30.34
N THR A 17 10.31 24.55 -30.24
CA THR A 17 10.13 25.50 -31.36
C THR A 17 11.05 25.20 -32.53
N LEU A 18 12.29 24.76 -32.27
CA LEU A 18 13.17 24.23 -33.32
C LEU A 18 12.58 22.96 -33.95
N PHE A 19 12.06 22.01 -33.17
CA PHE A 19 11.44 20.81 -33.74
C PHE A 19 10.20 21.10 -34.60
N MET A 20 9.38 22.08 -34.22
CA MET A 20 8.12 22.38 -34.90
C MET A 20 8.29 23.22 -36.17
N SER A 21 9.39 23.98 -36.33
CA SER A 21 9.59 24.84 -37.51
C SER A 21 10.87 24.50 -38.28
N TYR A 22 10.69 24.17 -39.56
CA TYR A 22 11.80 23.91 -40.48
C TYR A 22 12.64 25.16 -40.78
N GLU A 23 12.01 26.32 -40.92
CA GLU A 23 12.72 27.59 -41.16
C GLU A 23 13.61 27.99 -39.98
N LEU A 24 13.14 27.78 -38.75
CA LEU A 24 13.94 28.02 -37.54
C LEU A 24 15.11 27.04 -37.45
N ARG A 25 14.93 25.76 -37.81
CA ARG A 25 16.04 24.79 -37.91
C ARG A 25 17.07 25.23 -38.94
N PHE A 26 16.63 25.73 -40.09
CA PHE A 26 17.52 26.18 -41.15
C PHE A 26 18.31 27.43 -40.74
N LYS A 27 17.64 28.44 -40.16
CA LYS A 27 18.29 29.65 -39.62
C LYS A 27 19.23 29.34 -38.46
N ALA A 28 18.85 28.45 -37.55
CA ALA A 28 19.70 28.01 -36.44
C ALA A 28 20.93 27.26 -36.95
N LYS A 29 20.78 26.39 -37.97
CA LYS A 29 21.89 25.68 -38.61
C LYS A 29 22.85 26.64 -39.31
N GLN A 30 22.34 27.65 -40.03
CA GLN A 30 23.16 28.71 -40.64
C GLN A 30 23.90 29.54 -39.57
N TRP A 31 23.23 29.90 -38.46
CA TRP A 31 23.85 30.63 -37.35
C TRP A 31 24.90 29.78 -36.61
N LEU A 32 24.66 28.47 -36.43
CA LEU A 32 25.65 27.55 -35.87
C LEU A 32 26.90 27.45 -36.77
N GLN A 33 26.67 27.45 -38.10
CA GLN A 33 27.73 27.44 -39.10
C GLN A 33 28.54 28.74 -39.13
N THR A 34 27.96 29.89 -38.79
CA THR A 34 28.70 31.16 -38.67
C THR A 34 29.46 31.31 -37.34
N LEU A 35 29.05 30.59 -36.28
CA LEU A 35 29.80 30.49 -35.02
C LEU A 35 30.97 29.50 -35.05
N LEU A 36 30.87 28.45 -35.87
CA LEU A 36 31.91 27.44 -36.05
C LEU A 36 33.31 28.00 -36.40
N PRO A 37 33.51 29.00 -37.29
CA PRO A 37 34.84 29.55 -37.54
C PRO A 37 35.42 30.37 -36.38
N GLN A 38 34.61 30.95 -35.48
CA GLN A 38 35.11 31.65 -34.29
C GLN A 38 35.44 30.72 -33.11
N SER A 39 34.93 29.48 -33.12
CA SER A 39 35.20 28.47 -32.09
C SER A 39 36.55 27.78 -32.22
N LYS A 40 37.20 27.83 -33.40
CA LYS A 40 38.47 27.11 -33.66
C LYS A 40 39.57 27.50 -32.69
N HIS A 41 39.69 28.79 -32.36
CA HIS A 41 40.68 29.27 -31.40
C HIS A 41 40.36 28.77 -29.98
N LYS A 42 39.08 28.81 -29.56
CA LYS A 42 38.67 28.27 -28.25
C LYS A 42 38.86 26.76 -28.14
N ILE A 43 38.63 26.02 -29.22
CA ILE A 43 38.88 24.57 -29.31
C ILE A 43 40.37 24.27 -29.30
N GLN A 44 41.20 25.06 -29.98
CA GLN A 44 42.66 24.94 -29.94
C GLN A 44 43.23 25.28 -28.55
N HIS A 45 42.67 26.29 -27.87
CA HIS A 45 42.99 26.59 -26.47
C HIS A 45 42.57 25.47 -25.53
N ALA A 46 41.37 24.92 -25.70
CA ALA A 46 40.93 23.75 -24.94
C ALA A 46 41.84 22.54 -25.20
N LYS A 47 42.23 22.29 -26.45
CA LYS A 47 43.12 21.17 -26.84
C LYS A 47 44.53 21.34 -26.25
N THR A 48 45.10 22.54 -26.33
CA THR A 48 46.41 22.83 -25.73
C THR A 48 46.35 22.80 -24.20
N MET A 49 45.25 23.22 -23.59
CA MET A 49 45.01 23.08 -22.15
C MET A 49 44.91 21.62 -21.72
N VAL A 50 44.18 20.78 -22.45
CA VAL A 50 44.10 19.34 -22.21
C VAL A 50 45.47 18.67 -22.35
N GLN A 51 46.24 19.04 -23.37
CA GLN A 51 47.61 18.54 -23.56
C GLN A 51 48.53 18.95 -22.39
N ARG A 52 48.41 20.19 -21.89
CA ARG A 52 49.15 20.66 -20.70
C ARG A 52 48.71 19.91 -19.43
N MET A 53 47.41 19.69 -19.25
CA MET A 53 46.90 18.90 -18.12
C MET A 53 47.37 17.44 -18.14
N HIS A 54 47.49 16.84 -19.33
CA HIS A 54 48.00 15.48 -19.50
C HIS A 54 49.53 15.40 -19.27
N ALA A 55 50.29 16.44 -19.60
CA ALA A 55 51.73 16.48 -19.30
C ALA A 55 51.98 16.66 -17.79
N ALA A 56 51.16 17.48 -17.12
CA ALA A 56 51.25 17.80 -15.70
C ALA A 56 50.90 16.63 -14.76
N SER A 57 50.28 15.56 -15.27
CA SER A 57 50.00 14.34 -14.50
C SER A 57 51.17 13.34 -14.47
N SER A 58 52.27 13.64 -15.17
CA SER A 58 53.49 12.82 -15.13
C SER A 58 54.27 13.01 -13.82
N SER A 59 54.87 11.93 -13.31
CA SER A 59 55.59 11.92 -12.02
C SER A 59 56.83 12.82 -11.98
N GLN A 60 57.29 13.31 -13.13
CA GLN A 60 58.50 14.11 -13.29
C GLN A 60 58.29 15.63 -13.13
N GLN A 61 57.04 16.12 -13.07
CA GLN A 61 56.70 17.55 -13.06
C GLN A 61 55.87 18.02 -11.84
N LEU A 62 55.86 17.24 -10.76
CA LEU A 62 55.00 17.44 -9.58
C LEU A 62 55.09 18.84 -8.93
N GLN A 63 56.25 19.51 -8.95
CA GLN A 63 56.42 20.81 -8.29
C GLN A 63 56.15 22.04 -9.17
N SER A 64 56.27 21.94 -10.50
CA SER A 64 56.26 23.12 -11.39
C SER A 64 54.86 23.51 -11.89
N GLN A 65 53.89 22.59 -11.91
CA GLN A 65 52.53 22.83 -12.43
C GLN A 65 51.42 22.54 -11.41
N TRP A 66 51.70 22.80 -10.13
CA TRP A 66 50.79 22.54 -9.02
C TRP A 66 49.37 23.12 -9.20
N HIS A 67 49.23 24.30 -9.80
CA HIS A 67 47.93 24.93 -10.08
C HIS A 67 47.06 24.14 -11.08
N LEU A 68 47.65 23.43 -12.04
CA LEU A 68 46.94 22.57 -13.01
C LEU A 68 46.47 21.26 -12.35
N GLN A 69 47.16 20.79 -11.32
CA GLN A 69 46.78 19.59 -10.57
C GLN A 69 45.57 19.84 -9.65
N GLN A 70 45.38 21.07 -9.15
CA GLN A 70 44.19 21.47 -8.38
C GLN A 70 42.89 21.30 -9.19
N TRP A 71 42.93 21.46 -10.52
CA TRP A 71 41.77 21.22 -11.37
C TRP A 71 41.33 19.76 -11.40
N TRP A 72 42.25 18.81 -11.30
CA TRP A 72 41.89 17.39 -11.21
C TRP A 72 41.20 17.07 -9.88
N ILE A 73 41.60 17.72 -8.79
CA ILE A 73 40.92 17.60 -7.48
C ILE A 73 39.51 18.17 -7.57
N LEU A 74 39.32 19.34 -8.20
CA LEU A 74 38.01 19.95 -8.39
C LEU A 74 37.11 19.11 -9.31
N ILE A 75 37.64 18.57 -10.40
CA ILE A 75 36.89 17.70 -11.33
C ILE A 75 36.48 16.40 -10.61
N ALA A 76 37.40 15.75 -9.89
CA ALA A 76 37.10 14.57 -9.11
C ALA A 76 36.04 14.86 -8.04
N GLY A 77 36.17 15.98 -7.32
CA GLY A 77 35.19 16.42 -6.32
C GLY A 77 33.82 16.71 -6.92
N LEU A 78 33.75 17.37 -8.08
CA LEU A 78 32.51 17.62 -8.81
C LEU A 78 31.85 16.33 -9.26
N LEU A 79 32.61 15.38 -9.81
CA LEU A 79 32.10 14.08 -10.24
C LEU A 79 31.55 13.27 -9.05
N LEU A 80 32.27 13.27 -7.92
CA LEU A 80 31.88 12.55 -6.71
C LEU A 80 30.65 13.20 -6.05
N PHE A 81 30.57 14.53 -6.02
CA PHE A 81 29.36 15.22 -5.56
C PHE A 81 28.17 14.98 -6.50
N SER A 82 28.40 14.99 -7.82
CA SER A 82 27.35 14.72 -8.81
C SER A 82 26.82 13.30 -8.71
N SER A 83 27.66 12.30 -8.42
CA SER A 83 27.20 10.93 -8.21
C SER A 83 26.34 10.79 -6.95
N VAL A 84 26.68 11.50 -5.87
CA VAL A 84 25.85 11.56 -4.65
C VAL A 84 24.50 12.22 -4.94
N LEU A 85 24.47 13.32 -5.71
CA LEU A 85 23.22 13.97 -6.10
C LEU A 85 22.36 13.08 -7.00
N VAL A 86 22.95 12.44 -8.03
CA VAL A 86 22.23 11.49 -8.88
C VAL A 86 21.65 10.38 -8.01
N PHE A 87 22.44 9.76 -7.15
CA PHE A 87 21.96 8.72 -6.24
C PHE A 87 20.86 9.22 -5.29
N ALA A 88 20.94 10.44 -4.77
CA ALA A 88 19.93 11.01 -3.89
C ALA A 88 18.60 11.30 -4.62
N PHE A 89 18.66 11.79 -5.86
CA PHE A 89 17.49 12.17 -6.65
C PHE A 89 16.92 11.03 -7.50
N THR A 90 17.66 9.94 -7.73
CA THR A 90 17.17 8.75 -8.44
C THR A 90 16.79 7.61 -7.49
N ARG A 91 16.78 7.83 -6.16
CA ARG A 91 16.24 6.80 -5.26
C ARG A 91 14.76 6.61 -5.58
N PRO A 92 14.31 5.39 -5.90
CA PRO A 92 12.89 5.14 -6.10
C PRO A 92 12.15 5.50 -4.81
N VAL A 93 11.03 6.22 -4.94
CA VAL A 93 10.13 6.43 -3.82
C VAL A 93 9.41 5.09 -3.62
N SER A 94 9.72 4.40 -2.52
CA SER A 94 9.05 3.14 -2.21
C SER A 94 7.58 3.41 -1.86
N SER A 95 6.69 2.50 -2.27
CA SER A 95 5.26 2.59 -1.94
C SER A 95 5.02 2.71 -0.42
N SER A 96 5.85 2.06 0.39
CA SER A 96 5.85 2.19 1.85
C SER A 96 6.09 3.62 2.35
N LYS A 97 6.88 4.43 1.64
CA LYS A 97 7.16 5.82 2.02
C LYS A 97 5.98 6.73 1.68
N ILE A 98 5.31 6.45 0.56
CA ILE A 98 4.09 7.16 0.13
C ILE A 98 2.97 6.88 1.13
N GLU A 99 2.76 5.61 1.47
CA GLU A 99 1.76 5.20 2.46
C GLU A 99 2.04 5.81 3.84
N ALA A 100 3.31 5.86 4.26
CA ALA A 100 3.71 6.49 5.53
C ALA A 100 3.43 8.00 5.56
N GLU A 101 3.78 8.75 4.51
CA GLU A 101 3.53 10.20 4.46
C GLU A 101 2.03 10.50 4.35
N TYR A 102 1.28 9.70 3.57
CA TYR A 102 -0.17 9.77 3.53
C TYR A 102 -0.77 9.58 4.93
N LEU A 103 -0.41 8.50 5.64
CA LEU A 103 -0.93 8.24 6.98
C LEU A 103 -0.54 9.29 8.01
N LYS A 104 0.66 9.87 7.90
CA LYS A 104 1.08 10.98 8.75
C LYS A 104 0.14 12.19 8.61
N GLU A 105 -0.36 12.46 7.41
CA GLU A 105 -1.32 13.54 7.15
C GLU A 105 -2.74 13.16 7.60
N VAL A 106 -3.19 11.97 7.24
CA VAL A 106 -4.61 11.61 7.37
C VAL A 106 -5.00 10.83 8.62
N ASP A 107 -4.02 10.26 9.32
CA ASP A 107 -4.21 9.41 10.48
C ASP A 107 -2.95 9.37 11.38
N PRO A 108 -2.64 10.48 12.06
CA PRO A 108 -1.42 10.60 12.87
C PRO A 108 -1.37 9.61 14.03
N GLN A 109 -2.52 9.11 14.49
CA GLN A 109 -2.60 8.11 15.56
C GLN A 109 -1.97 6.79 15.12
N ILE A 110 -2.38 6.23 13.98
CA ILE A 110 -1.81 4.96 13.50
C ILE A 110 -0.35 5.14 13.08
N TYR A 111 0.00 6.27 12.46
CA TYR A 111 1.38 6.60 12.11
C TYR A 111 2.31 6.60 13.33
N THR A 112 1.85 7.20 14.45
CA THR A 112 2.62 7.24 15.70
C THR A 112 2.72 5.87 16.35
N LEU A 113 1.62 5.09 16.36
CA LEU A 113 1.64 3.70 16.87
C LEU A 113 2.63 2.81 16.12
N LEU A 114 2.82 3.08 14.83
CA LEU A 114 3.75 2.40 13.96
C LEU A 114 5.19 2.95 14.02
N ASN A 115 5.43 4.03 14.77
CA ASN A 115 6.71 4.76 14.77
C ASN A 115 7.19 5.15 13.36
N GLY A 116 6.26 5.38 12.43
CA GLY A 116 6.55 5.67 11.03
C GLY A 116 6.92 4.47 10.15
N GLU A 117 6.90 3.24 10.66
CA GLU A 117 7.14 2.02 9.87
C GLU A 117 5.84 1.49 9.26
N MET A 118 5.86 1.06 7.99
CA MET A 118 4.68 0.43 7.38
C MET A 118 4.78 -1.09 7.48
N LEU A 119 3.72 -1.72 7.98
CA LEU A 119 3.63 -3.18 8.02
C LEU A 119 3.30 -3.72 6.63
N THR A 120 3.86 -4.88 6.32
CA THR A 120 3.57 -5.61 5.09
C THR A 120 2.52 -6.68 5.35
N PRO A 121 1.58 -6.89 4.40
CA PRO A 121 0.65 -8.00 4.49
C PRO A 121 1.34 -9.36 4.59
N PRO A 122 0.80 -10.30 5.39
CA PRO A 122 1.28 -11.68 5.36
C PRO A 122 1.00 -12.32 3.99
N PRO A 123 1.73 -13.39 3.63
CA PRO A 123 1.47 -14.14 2.40
C PRO A 123 0.04 -14.68 2.37
N GLU A 124 -0.55 -14.71 1.17
CA GLU A 124 -1.88 -15.27 0.96
C GLU A 124 -1.93 -16.74 1.36
N VAL A 125 -3.04 -17.16 1.96
CA VAL A 125 -3.29 -18.55 2.35
C VAL A 125 -3.90 -19.30 1.18
N ASP A 126 -3.49 -20.56 1.00
CA ASP A 126 -4.04 -21.46 -0.01
C ASP A 126 -5.56 -21.57 0.12
N GLN A 127 -6.26 -21.38 -1.00
CA GLN A 127 -7.71 -21.43 -1.06
C GLN A 127 -8.27 -22.77 -0.59
N SER A 128 -7.57 -23.87 -0.86
CA SER A 128 -7.98 -25.22 -0.44
C SER A 128 -8.07 -25.36 1.09
N LEU A 129 -7.19 -24.66 1.83
CA LEU A 129 -7.23 -24.66 3.29
C LEU A 129 -8.43 -23.89 3.83
N ILE A 130 -8.82 -22.80 3.16
CA ILE A 130 -9.99 -22.00 3.52
C ILE A 130 -11.27 -22.80 3.23
N GLU A 131 -11.36 -23.44 2.06
CA GLU A 131 -12.49 -24.29 1.69
C GLU A 131 -12.66 -25.46 2.66
N ALA A 132 -11.57 -26.14 3.02
CA ALA A 132 -11.60 -27.21 4.01
C ALA A 132 -12.13 -26.71 5.38
N ALA A 133 -11.68 -25.53 5.82
CA ALA A 133 -12.12 -24.93 7.07
C ALA A 133 -13.60 -24.53 7.06
N ILE A 134 -14.12 -24.08 5.91
CA ILE A 134 -15.55 -23.78 5.73
C ILE A 134 -16.38 -25.06 5.88
N VAL A 135 -15.94 -26.17 5.27
CA VAL A 135 -16.62 -27.47 5.39
C VAL A 135 -16.61 -27.96 6.85
N GLU A 136 -15.46 -27.86 7.53
CA GLU A 136 -15.32 -28.25 8.94
C GLU A 136 -16.22 -27.40 9.86
N ALA A 137 -16.26 -26.08 9.64
CA ALA A 137 -17.14 -25.18 10.39
C ALA A 137 -18.63 -25.56 10.23
N ASN A 138 -19.07 -25.89 9.01
CA ASN A 138 -20.44 -26.36 8.77
C ASN A 138 -20.78 -27.66 9.51
N GLN A 139 -19.85 -28.62 9.51
CA GLN A 139 -20.06 -29.89 10.19
C GLN A 139 -20.18 -29.70 11.70
N LEU A 140 -19.34 -28.84 12.29
CA LEU A 140 -19.42 -28.48 13.71
C LEU A 140 -20.75 -27.82 14.05
N GLU A 141 -21.26 -26.92 13.21
CA GLU A 141 -22.55 -26.28 13.43
C GLU A 141 -23.72 -27.28 13.37
N GLN A 142 -23.69 -28.22 12.42
CA GLN A 142 -24.70 -29.28 12.32
C GLN A 142 -24.67 -30.22 13.55
N GLN A 143 -23.47 -30.56 14.03
CA GLN A 143 -23.30 -31.34 15.26
C GLN A 143 -23.82 -30.59 16.49
N TYR A 144 -23.57 -29.28 16.57
CA TYR A 144 -24.09 -28.46 17.66
C TYR A 144 -25.63 -28.38 17.62
N ALA A 145 -26.21 -28.15 16.45
CA ALA A 145 -27.66 -28.10 16.27
C ALA A 145 -28.36 -29.43 16.63
N SER A 146 -27.72 -30.56 16.33
CA SER A 146 -28.26 -31.90 16.63
C SER A 146 -28.07 -32.36 18.09
N SER A 147 -27.17 -31.72 18.84
CA SER A 147 -26.89 -32.06 20.25
C SER A 147 -27.66 -31.20 21.26
N ARG A 148 -28.35 -30.14 20.80
CA ARG A 148 -29.20 -29.29 21.66
C ARG A 148 -30.56 -29.99 21.93
N PRO A 149 -30.94 -30.23 23.21
CA PRO A 149 -32.30 -30.66 23.53
C PRO A 149 -33.31 -29.61 23.06
N ALA A 150 -34.48 -30.04 22.57
CA ALA A 150 -35.55 -29.14 22.17
C ALA A 150 -36.07 -28.37 23.40
N GLU A 151 -35.54 -27.19 23.66
CA GLU A 151 -36.14 -26.26 24.63
C GLU A 151 -37.40 -25.62 24.03
N PRO A 152 -38.47 -25.46 24.83
CA PRO A 152 -39.70 -24.86 24.35
C PRO A 152 -39.51 -23.36 24.16
N SER A 153 -39.56 -22.96 22.88
CA SER A 153 -39.91 -21.65 22.35
C SER A 153 -40.01 -20.49 23.36
N ILE A 154 -38.91 -19.76 23.53
CA ILE A 154 -38.94 -18.31 23.75
C ILE A 154 -38.42 -17.70 22.45
N THR A 155 -39.33 -17.06 21.69
CA THR A 155 -39.10 -16.23 20.49
C THR A 155 -37.80 -16.49 19.72
N ALA A 156 -37.92 -17.21 18.61
CA ALA A 156 -36.87 -17.57 17.66
C ALA A 156 -36.27 -16.36 16.88
N GLU A 157 -35.90 -15.28 17.57
CA GLU A 157 -35.41 -14.04 16.96
C GLU A 157 -33.98 -13.65 17.39
N ALA A 158 -33.31 -14.41 18.26
CA ALA A 158 -31.99 -14.01 18.80
C ALA A 158 -30.84 -15.03 18.64
N GLU A 159 -31.07 -16.27 18.23
CA GLU A 159 -30.01 -17.30 18.18
C GLU A 159 -29.58 -17.68 16.75
N GLY A 160 -29.55 -16.71 15.84
CA GLY A 160 -28.83 -16.84 14.58
C GLY A 160 -27.36 -16.50 14.79
N ILE A 161 -26.58 -17.45 15.31
CA ILE A 161 -25.11 -17.36 15.28
C ILE A 161 -24.71 -17.28 13.80
N GLY A 162 -24.15 -16.14 13.40
CA GLY A 162 -24.07 -15.63 12.02
C GLY A 162 -23.12 -16.38 11.08
N HIS A 163 -23.00 -17.70 11.19
CA HIS A 163 -22.13 -18.52 10.35
C HIS A 163 -22.64 -18.74 8.92
N HIS A 164 -23.89 -18.41 8.63
CA HIS A 164 -24.47 -18.60 7.28
C HIS A 164 -23.93 -17.61 6.23
N SER A 165 -23.14 -16.61 6.62
CA SER A 165 -22.61 -15.56 5.74
C SER A 165 -21.31 -15.93 5.02
N LEU A 166 -20.56 -16.91 5.54
CA LEU A 166 -19.27 -17.33 4.96
C LEU A 166 -19.43 -18.18 3.70
N ILE A 167 -20.65 -18.63 3.39
CA ILE A 167 -20.87 -19.85 2.60
C ILE A 167 -22.03 -19.66 1.64
N MET A 168 -21.96 -18.64 0.78
CA MET A 168 -22.48 -18.79 -0.57
C MET A 168 -21.61 -17.94 -1.49
N ASP A 169 -20.78 -18.67 -2.24
CA ASP A 169 -19.94 -18.20 -3.35
C ASP A 169 -18.54 -17.68 -2.97
N THR A 170 -17.63 -18.64 -2.72
CA THR A 170 -16.20 -18.40 -2.50
C THR A 170 -15.49 -17.80 -3.72
N GLN A 171 -16.11 -17.85 -4.91
CA GLN A 171 -15.53 -17.37 -6.18
C GLN A 171 -15.46 -15.83 -6.25
N PHE A 172 -16.32 -15.12 -5.51
CA PHE A 172 -16.39 -13.65 -5.51
C PHE A 172 -15.85 -13.01 -4.23
N VAL A 173 -15.15 -13.78 -3.40
CA VAL A 173 -14.54 -13.26 -2.16
C VAL A 173 -13.18 -12.65 -2.48
N ASP A 174 -13.03 -11.35 -2.25
CA ASP A 174 -11.76 -10.64 -2.41
C ASP A 174 -10.90 -10.82 -1.15
N ARG A 175 -9.88 -11.68 -1.26
CA ARG A 175 -8.94 -12.01 -0.16
C ARG A 175 -7.65 -11.20 -0.24
N LYS A 176 -7.67 -10.08 -0.95
CA LYS A 176 -6.51 -9.26 -1.20
C LYS A 176 -6.54 -7.99 -0.35
N TRP A 177 -5.36 -7.44 -0.17
CA TRP A 177 -5.12 -6.24 0.63
C TRP A 177 -5.11 -4.96 -0.23
N ASP A 178 -5.13 -5.08 -1.55
CA ASP A 178 -4.97 -3.99 -2.52
C ASP A 178 -6.15 -3.00 -2.53
N LYS A 179 -7.34 -3.48 -2.18
CA LYS A 179 -8.56 -2.67 -2.07
C LYS A 179 -8.88 -2.25 -0.63
N MET A 180 -7.96 -2.43 0.31
CA MET A 180 -8.12 -1.90 1.66
C MET A 180 -7.58 -0.48 1.75
N ASN A 181 -8.35 0.41 2.37
CA ASN A 181 -7.89 1.77 2.63
C ASN A 181 -6.69 1.73 3.59
N PRO A 182 -5.61 2.53 3.38
CA PRO A 182 -4.40 2.45 4.20
C PRO A 182 -4.64 2.65 5.69
N ARG A 183 -5.60 3.50 6.07
CA ARG A 183 -5.96 3.75 7.48
C ARG A 183 -6.47 2.48 8.16
N TYR A 184 -7.26 1.68 7.45
CA TYR A 184 -7.77 0.41 7.96
C TYR A 184 -6.73 -0.70 7.85
N LYS A 185 -6.08 -0.81 6.69
CA LYS A 185 -5.03 -1.80 6.39
C LYS A 185 -3.96 -1.84 7.47
N GLN A 186 -3.37 -0.70 7.80
CA GLN A 186 -2.29 -0.64 8.81
C GLN A 186 -2.77 -0.95 10.23
N ARG A 187 -4.00 -0.59 10.59
CA ARG A 187 -4.60 -1.02 11.86
C ARG A 187 -4.75 -2.52 11.92
N LEU A 188 -5.31 -3.13 10.88
CA LEU A 188 -5.50 -4.57 10.81
C LEU A 188 -4.15 -5.31 10.86
N LEU A 189 -3.13 -4.82 10.17
CA LEU A 189 -1.78 -5.40 10.23
C LEU A 189 -1.16 -5.28 11.63
N MET A 190 -1.41 -4.19 12.34
CA MET A 190 -1.00 -4.07 13.74
C MET A 190 -1.70 -5.12 14.62
N VAL A 191 -3.00 -5.37 14.41
CA VAL A 191 -3.73 -6.44 15.09
C VAL A 191 -3.10 -7.80 14.81
N PHE A 192 -2.79 -8.11 13.54
CA PHE A 192 -2.14 -9.36 13.15
C PHE A 192 -0.79 -9.54 13.86
N LYS A 193 0.02 -8.47 13.91
CA LYS A 193 1.31 -8.48 14.60
C LYS A 193 1.13 -8.75 16.10
N ILE A 194 0.26 -8.01 16.78
CA ILE A 194 0.03 -8.16 18.23
C ILE A 194 -0.51 -9.56 18.55
N MET A 195 -1.48 -10.05 17.78
CA MET A 195 -2.07 -11.39 17.98
C MET A 195 -1.04 -12.50 17.84
N LYS A 196 -0.15 -12.40 16.83
CA LYS A 196 0.92 -13.37 16.64
C LYS A 196 1.97 -13.29 17.76
N GLU A 197 2.47 -12.10 18.05
CA GLU A 197 3.61 -11.90 18.97
C GLU A 197 3.22 -12.10 20.45
N ARG A 198 2.01 -11.67 20.86
CA ARG A 198 1.60 -11.70 22.27
C ARG A 198 0.71 -12.89 22.62
N HIS A 199 -0.07 -13.38 21.67
CA HIS A 199 -1.09 -14.40 21.93
C HIS A 199 -0.84 -15.71 21.18
N GLY A 200 0.13 -15.76 20.26
CA GLY A 200 0.44 -16.97 19.49
C GLY A 200 -0.66 -17.35 18.50
N TYR A 201 -1.53 -16.41 18.11
CA TYR A 201 -2.57 -16.62 17.11
C TYR A 201 -2.12 -16.07 15.76
N GLU A 202 -1.99 -16.96 14.78
CA GLU A 202 -1.78 -16.57 13.38
C GLU A 202 -3.13 -16.26 12.74
N LEU A 203 -3.30 -15.04 12.23
CA LEU A 203 -4.53 -14.61 11.57
C LEU A 203 -4.47 -14.86 10.06
N VAL A 204 -5.64 -15.11 9.49
CA VAL A 204 -5.88 -15.29 8.06
C VAL A 204 -6.97 -14.33 7.62
N LEU A 205 -6.71 -13.57 6.56
CA LEU A 205 -7.73 -12.73 5.93
C LEU A 205 -8.71 -13.63 5.15
N LEU A 206 -9.97 -13.66 5.56
CA LEU A 206 -11.02 -14.39 4.84
C LEU A 206 -11.67 -13.52 3.76
N GLU A 207 -11.88 -12.24 4.06
CA GLU A 207 -12.47 -11.28 3.14
C GLU A 207 -12.06 -9.86 3.50
N GLY A 208 -11.57 -9.09 2.53
CA GLY A 208 -11.31 -7.66 2.68
C GLY A 208 -12.38 -6.82 1.98
N TYR A 209 -12.31 -6.75 0.66
CA TYR A 209 -13.27 -6.00 -0.15
C TYR A 209 -14.50 -6.85 -0.53
N ARG A 210 -15.68 -6.23 -0.50
CA ARG A 210 -16.93 -6.83 -0.97
C ARG A 210 -17.58 -5.92 -1.99
N SER A 211 -17.88 -6.44 -3.18
CA SER A 211 -18.54 -5.63 -4.20
C SER A 211 -19.98 -5.25 -3.82
N PRO A 212 -20.51 -4.12 -4.30
CA PRO A 212 -21.92 -3.76 -4.18
C PRO A 212 -22.88 -4.82 -4.67
N GLU A 213 -22.55 -5.49 -5.77
CA GLU A 213 -23.35 -6.55 -6.38
C GLU A 213 -23.44 -7.76 -5.46
N ARG A 214 -22.30 -8.20 -4.91
CA ARG A 214 -22.28 -9.31 -3.94
C ARG A 214 -22.98 -8.94 -2.64
N GLN A 215 -22.82 -7.71 -2.15
CA GLN A 215 -23.55 -7.26 -0.97
C GLN A 215 -25.07 -7.27 -1.19
N ASN A 216 -25.55 -6.85 -2.37
CA ASN A 216 -26.97 -6.92 -2.71
C ASN A 216 -27.46 -8.37 -2.74
N PHE A 217 -26.67 -9.29 -3.29
CA PHE A 217 -26.99 -10.72 -3.27
C PHE A 217 -27.10 -11.25 -1.82
N LEU A 218 -26.12 -10.95 -0.96
CA LEU A 218 -26.13 -11.38 0.45
C LEU A 218 -27.30 -10.78 1.25
N SER A 219 -27.74 -9.56 0.91
CA SER A 219 -28.89 -8.91 1.56
C SER A 219 -30.22 -9.64 1.35
N GLY A 220 -30.27 -10.62 0.43
CA GLY A 220 -31.40 -11.53 0.27
C GLY A 220 -31.62 -12.46 1.47
N ASN A 221 -30.62 -12.63 2.34
CA ASN A 221 -30.71 -13.40 3.58
C ASN A 221 -30.55 -12.49 4.82
N PRO A 222 -31.65 -12.15 5.52
CA PRO A 222 -31.62 -11.27 6.70
C PRO A 222 -30.80 -11.80 7.89
N ASN A 223 -30.52 -13.10 7.94
CA ASN A 223 -29.67 -13.72 8.96
C ASN A 223 -28.17 -13.53 8.67
N THR A 224 -27.82 -13.23 7.41
CA THR A 224 -26.45 -12.96 6.97
C THR A 224 -26.14 -11.48 7.07
N THR A 225 -26.97 -10.63 6.45
CA THR A 225 -26.79 -9.18 6.51
C THR A 225 -28.07 -8.47 6.16
N ARG A 226 -28.31 -7.33 6.81
CA ARG A 226 -29.40 -6.41 6.46
C ARG A 226 -28.92 -5.24 5.60
N ALA A 227 -27.61 -5.14 5.35
CA ALA A 227 -26.99 -4.07 4.60
C ALA A 227 -27.07 -4.35 3.09
N ARG A 228 -27.49 -3.35 2.31
CA ARG A 228 -27.47 -3.35 0.84
C ARG A 228 -26.16 -2.78 0.30
N GLY A 229 -26.07 -2.66 -1.02
CA GLY A 229 -25.03 -1.92 -1.74
C GLY A 229 -24.67 -0.59 -1.06
N TYR A 230 -23.38 -0.36 -0.85
CA TYR A 230 -22.79 0.80 -0.17
C TYR A 230 -23.21 1.02 1.29
N GLN A 231 -23.79 0.02 1.96
CA GLN A 231 -24.16 0.12 3.38
C GLN A 231 -23.18 -0.62 4.31
N SER A 232 -22.32 -1.48 3.76
CA SER A 232 -21.28 -2.23 4.48
C SER A 232 -19.91 -1.58 4.33
N TYR A 233 -19.09 -1.61 5.38
CA TYR A 233 -17.74 -1.03 5.37
C TYR A 233 -16.75 -1.78 4.45
N HIS A 234 -17.02 -3.05 4.12
CA HIS A 234 -16.22 -3.80 3.14
C HIS A 234 -16.18 -3.14 1.77
N GLN A 235 -17.25 -2.42 1.39
CA GLN A 235 -17.36 -1.73 0.10
C GLN A 235 -16.49 -0.48 0.04
N PHE A 236 -16.06 0.02 1.19
CA PHE A 236 -15.21 1.20 1.34
C PHE A 236 -13.75 0.83 1.64
N GLY A 237 -13.41 -0.45 1.65
CA GLY A 237 -12.08 -0.92 2.06
C GLY A 237 -11.78 -0.67 3.54
N LEU A 238 -12.82 -0.59 4.37
CA LEU A 238 -12.76 -0.22 5.79
C LEU A 238 -13.18 -1.35 6.72
N ALA A 239 -13.35 -2.57 6.22
CA ALA A 239 -13.65 -3.73 7.04
C ALA A 239 -12.97 -4.98 6.51
N ALA A 240 -12.86 -5.99 7.36
CA ALA A 240 -12.38 -7.31 7.00
C ALA A 240 -12.96 -8.38 7.93
N ASP A 241 -13.09 -9.58 7.37
CA ASP A 241 -13.42 -10.79 8.08
C ASP A 241 -12.15 -11.64 8.17
N VAL A 242 -11.83 -12.14 9.37
CA VAL A 242 -10.61 -12.92 9.63
C VAL A 242 -10.93 -14.24 10.30
N ALA A 243 -9.98 -15.17 10.20
CA ALA A 243 -9.95 -16.43 10.92
C ALA A 243 -8.56 -16.70 11.47
N PHE A 244 -8.36 -17.86 12.09
CA PHE A 244 -7.07 -18.27 12.64
C PHE A 244 -6.46 -19.44 11.88
N LYS A 245 -5.14 -19.53 11.92
CA LYS A 245 -4.39 -20.70 11.47
C LYS A 245 -3.80 -21.42 12.67
N ARG A 246 -4.01 -22.74 12.73
CA ARG A 246 -3.46 -23.62 13.76
C ARG A 246 -2.96 -24.91 13.11
N ASN A 247 -1.69 -25.24 13.32
CA ASN A 247 -1.08 -26.47 12.82
C ASN A 247 -1.28 -26.66 11.30
N GLY A 248 -1.13 -25.59 10.53
CA GLY A 248 -1.29 -25.62 9.07
C GLY A 248 -2.73 -25.58 8.57
N LYS A 249 -3.74 -25.67 9.44
CA LYS A 249 -5.16 -25.61 9.09
C LYS A 249 -5.77 -24.25 9.44
N VAL A 250 -6.73 -23.81 8.64
CA VAL A 250 -7.56 -22.64 8.98
C VAL A 250 -8.69 -23.11 9.90
N VAL A 251 -8.98 -22.35 10.95
CA VAL A 251 -10.06 -22.62 11.91
C VAL A 251 -10.93 -21.37 11.97
N ILE A 252 -12.19 -21.52 11.56
CA ILE A 252 -13.12 -20.39 11.39
C ILE A 252 -14.19 -20.35 12.49
N SER A 253 -14.76 -21.50 12.85
CA SER A 253 -15.93 -21.52 13.72
C SER A 253 -15.59 -21.24 15.17
N GLU A 254 -16.33 -20.34 15.82
CA GLU A 254 -16.25 -20.14 17.27
C GLU A 254 -16.85 -21.30 18.09
N ARG A 255 -17.45 -22.31 17.44
CA ARG A 255 -17.76 -23.58 18.10
C ARG A 255 -16.50 -24.29 18.57
N ASP A 256 -15.35 -24.06 17.93
CA ASP A 256 -14.05 -24.45 18.46
C ASP A 256 -13.66 -23.50 19.63
N PRO A 257 -13.50 -24.02 20.87
CA PRO A 257 -13.21 -23.18 22.03
C PRO A 257 -11.90 -22.38 21.92
N TRP A 258 -10.90 -22.91 21.23
CA TRP A 258 -9.64 -22.21 21.00
C TRP A 258 -9.82 -21.07 19.99
N ALA A 259 -10.65 -21.27 18.96
CA ALA A 259 -10.98 -20.20 18.01
C ALA A 259 -11.83 -19.11 18.67
N MET A 260 -12.84 -19.47 19.48
CA MET A 260 -13.62 -18.50 20.27
C MET A 260 -12.71 -17.66 21.18
N ARG A 261 -11.76 -18.29 21.87
CA ARG A 261 -10.79 -17.55 22.69
C ARG A 261 -9.93 -16.61 21.83
N GLY A 262 -9.52 -17.07 20.66
CA GLY A 262 -8.83 -16.26 19.66
C GLY A 262 -9.63 -15.03 19.26
N TYR A 263 -10.93 -15.18 18.98
CA TYR A 263 -11.80 -14.07 18.59
C TYR A 263 -12.02 -13.06 19.72
N GLN A 264 -12.12 -13.50 20.97
CA GLN A 264 -12.20 -12.58 22.11
C GLN A 264 -10.94 -11.71 22.22
N LEU A 265 -9.76 -12.33 22.13
CA LEU A 265 -8.48 -11.61 22.14
C LEU A 265 -8.35 -10.68 20.92
N TYR A 266 -8.73 -11.18 19.74
CA TYR A 266 -8.76 -10.39 18.50
C TYR A 266 -9.61 -9.13 18.66
N GLY A 267 -10.80 -9.26 19.25
CA GLY A 267 -11.69 -8.14 19.54
C GLY A 267 -11.06 -7.09 20.44
N GLU A 268 -10.49 -7.51 21.56
CA GLU A 268 -9.79 -6.61 22.51
C GLU A 268 -8.61 -5.87 21.83
N VAL A 269 -7.82 -6.59 21.04
CA VAL A 269 -6.68 -6.01 20.31
C VAL A 269 -7.16 -5.05 19.21
N ALA A 270 -8.21 -5.41 18.46
CA ALA A 270 -8.79 -4.55 17.43
C ALA A 270 -9.33 -3.24 18.02
N GLU A 271 -10.07 -3.32 19.13
CA GLU A 271 -10.56 -2.16 19.87
C GLU A 271 -9.40 -1.25 20.33
N SER A 272 -8.27 -1.84 20.78
CA SER A 272 -7.10 -1.08 21.25
C SER A 272 -6.43 -0.21 20.18
N VAL A 273 -6.61 -0.54 18.89
CA VAL A 273 -6.10 0.24 17.75
C VAL A 273 -7.18 1.08 17.06
N GLY A 274 -8.35 1.23 17.70
CA GLY A 274 -9.44 2.09 17.24
C GLY A 274 -10.35 1.45 16.19
N LEU A 275 -10.34 0.13 16.04
CA LEU A 275 -11.32 -0.59 15.23
C LEU A 275 -12.58 -0.90 16.05
N THR A 276 -13.71 -1.02 15.37
CA THR A 276 -14.93 -1.60 15.96
C THR A 276 -14.97 -3.09 15.66
N TRP A 277 -15.23 -3.90 16.68
CA TRP A 277 -15.31 -5.35 16.57
C TRP A 277 -16.76 -5.85 16.50
N GLY A 278 -17.04 -6.76 15.55
CA GLY A 278 -18.37 -7.34 15.32
C GLY A 278 -18.89 -8.20 16.47
N GLY A 279 -18.01 -8.77 17.30
CA GLY A 279 -18.39 -9.51 18.50
C GLY A 279 -19.12 -8.67 19.56
N ARG A 280 -19.02 -7.33 19.51
CA ARG A 280 -19.77 -6.41 20.38
C ARG A 280 -21.18 -6.10 19.90
N TRP A 281 -21.57 -6.51 18.70
CA TRP A 281 -22.88 -6.15 18.17
C TRP A 281 -24.00 -6.79 18.98
N LYS A 282 -25.11 -6.05 19.15
CA LYS A 282 -26.27 -6.52 19.94
C LYS A 282 -27.07 -7.64 19.26
N SER A 283 -26.90 -7.79 17.96
CA SER A 283 -27.58 -8.78 17.13
C SER A 283 -26.67 -9.15 15.97
N ILE A 284 -26.69 -10.42 15.55
CA ILE A 284 -25.84 -10.95 14.48
C ILE A 284 -24.36 -10.70 14.83
N GLN A 285 -23.91 -11.22 15.96
CA GLN A 285 -22.51 -11.10 16.36
C GLN A 285 -21.62 -11.77 15.32
N ASP A 286 -20.65 -11.02 14.81
CA ASP A 286 -19.65 -11.52 13.88
C ASP A 286 -18.27 -11.37 14.52
N TYR A 287 -17.78 -12.49 15.05
CA TYR A 287 -16.56 -12.53 15.84
C TYR A 287 -15.29 -12.36 15.00
N GLY A 288 -15.33 -12.69 13.70
CA GLY A 288 -14.23 -12.50 12.76
C GLY A 288 -14.18 -11.08 12.17
N HIS A 289 -15.26 -10.31 12.30
CA HIS A 289 -15.38 -9.01 11.66
C HIS A 289 -14.77 -7.86 12.46
N THR A 290 -14.01 -7.00 11.78
CA THR A 290 -13.70 -5.64 12.26
C THR A 290 -13.96 -4.59 11.20
N GLU A 291 -14.32 -3.38 11.64
CA GLU A 291 -14.55 -2.23 10.79
C GLU A 291 -13.92 -0.95 11.38
N TYR A 292 -13.37 -0.10 10.51
CA TYR A 292 -12.96 1.25 10.89
C TYR A 292 -14.09 2.25 10.62
N ARG A 293 -14.68 2.75 11.70
CA ARG A 293 -15.72 3.78 11.66
C ARG A 293 -15.09 5.16 11.48
N MET A 294 -14.65 5.43 10.26
CA MET A 294 -14.06 6.71 9.89
C MET A 294 -15.01 7.88 10.22
N PRO A 295 -14.56 8.88 11.00
CA PRO A 295 -15.37 10.06 11.30
C PRO A 295 -15.80 10.80 10.03
N GLY A 296 -17.08 11.16 9.94
CA GLY A 296 -17.61 11.92 8.81
C GLY A 296 -17.79 11.12 7.51
N LEU A 297 -17.63 9.80 7.53
CA LEU A 297 -17.83 8.95 6.35
C LEU A 297 -19.25 9.10 5.79
N LYS A 298 -19.34 9.49 4.51
CA LYS A 298 -20.59 9.44 3.74
C LYS A 298 -20.64 8.15 2.95
N LYS A 299 -21.62 7.29 3.24
CA LYS A 299 -21.79 6.00 2.58
C LYS A 299 -22.41 6.16 1.17
N THR A 300 -21.63 6.72 0.23
CA THR A 300 -22.00 6.87 -1.19
C THR A 300 -21.06 6.09 -2.10
N LYS A 301 -21.45 5.90 -3.36
CA LYS A 301 -20.63 5.22 -4.36
C LYS A 301 -19.31 5.96 -4.61
N GLU A 302 -19.37 7.28 -4.72
CA GLU A 302 -18.20 8.13 -5.01
C GLU A 302 -17.18 8.04 -3.87
N MET A 303 -17.65 8.02 -2.62
CA MET A 303 -16.78 7.83 -1.46
C MET A 303 -16.15 6.44 -1.45
N ALA A 304 -16.88 5.39 -1.82
CA ALA A 304 -16.32 4.05 -1.94
C ALA A 304 -15.21 4.03 -3.00
N GLU A 305 -15.47 4.54 -4.20
CA GLU A 305 -14.48 4.60 -5.28
C GLU A 305 -13.22 5.38 -4.86
N GLN A 306 -13.39 6.52 -4.18
CA GLN A 306 -12.27 7.31 -3.65
C GLN A 306 -11.43 6.49 -2.65
N LEU A 307 -12.06 5.89 -1.64
CA LEU A 307 -11.34 5.18 -0.58
C LEU A 307 -10.64 3.92 -1.06
N ILE A 308 -11.20 3.23 -2.07
CA ILE A 308 -10.57 2.10 -2.73
C ILE A 308 -9.37 2.56 -3.57
N ALA A 309 -9.50 3.66 -4.30
CA ALA A 309 -8.39 4.23 -5.07
C ALA A 309 -7.21 4.64 -4.17
N GLU A 310 -7.48 5.19 -2.99
CA GLU A 310 -6.44 5.49 -1.98
C GLU A 310 -5.66 4.22 -1.55
N GLY A 311 -6.33 3.06 -1.47
CA GLY A 311 -5.69 1.77 -1.21
C GLY A 311 -4.75 1.32 -2.34
N GLN A 312 -5.19 1.51 -3.59
CA GLN A 312 -4.46 1.09 -4.78
C GLN A 312 -3.26 1.98 -5.13
N LEU A 313 -3.34 3.28 -4.85
CA LEU A 313 -2.21 4.21 -5.01
C LEU A 313 -1.01 3.82 -4.14
N SER A 314 -1.26 3.16 -3.00
CA SER A 314 -0.21 2.61 -2.15
C SER A 314 0.36 1.29 -2.66
N ALA A 315 -0.30 0.60 -3.61
CA ALA A 315 0.08 -0.72 -4.12
C ALA A 315 0.69 -0.69 -5.53
N SER A 316 0.38 0.30 -6.36
CA SER A 316 0.90 0.38 -7.74
C SER A 316 2.40 0.69 -7.83
N ASP A 317 2.96 1.36 -6.83
CA ASP A 317 4.38 1.76 -6.80
C ASP A 317 5.31 0.70 -6.18
N SER A 318 4.79 -0.49 -5.87
CA SER A 318 5.60 -1.63 -5.40
C SER A 318 5.99 -2.62 -6.51
N ASN A 319 5.40 -2.50 -7.70
CA ASN A 319 5.59 -3.42 -8.84
C ASN A 319 6.30 -2.78 -10.05
N SER A 320 6.79 -1.54 -9.91
CA SER A 320 7.47 -0.77 -10.94
C SER A 320 8.95 -0.50 -10.63
#